data_AF-A0A353B8U0-F1
#
_entry.id   AF-A0A353B8U0-F1
#
_cell.length_a   1.000
_cell.length_b   1.000
_cell.length_c   1.000
_cell.angle_alpha   90.00
_cell.angle_beta   90.00
_cell.angle_gamma   90.00
#
_symmetry.space_group_name_H-M   'P 1'
#
loop_
_entity.id
_entity.type
_entity.pdbx_description
1 polymer ?
#
loop_
_entity_poly.entity_id
_entity_poly.type
_entity_poly.pdbx_seq_one_letter_code
_entity_poly.pdbx_strand_id
1 'polypeptide(L)'
;VAATEESIKFASEAASLAFENLVAATNAPTAESRRAMCRAAHLAGKAINITKTTAPHALSYAFTSLYGVPHGIAVAFTLAPMLAFNATVTEENCADQRGAAA
;
A
#
# COMPACT_ATOMS: atom_id res chain seq x y z
N VAL A 1 -9.52 -7.86 -0.87
CA VAL A 1 -10.09 -9.16 -1.30
C VAL A 1 -10.01 -10.23 -0.22
N ALA A 2 -8.95 -10.30 0.60
CA ALA A 2 -8.85 -11.28 1.69
C ALA A 2 -8.35 -10.66 3.01
N ALA A 3 -8.77 -9.43 3.32
CA ALA A 3 -8.37 -8.79 4.58
C ALA A 3 -8.84 -9.62 5.78
N THR A 4 -7.97 -9.78 6.77
CA THR A 4 -8.21 -10.36 8.09
C THR A 4 -7.78 -9.36 9.16
N GLU A 5 -8.21 -9.54 10.41
CA GLU A 5 -7.74 -8.71 11.54
C GLU A 5 -6.21 -8.70 11.65
N GLU A 6 -5.57 -9.85 11.42
CA GLU A 6 -4.11 -9.97 11.42
C GLU A 6 -3.48 -9.11 10.32
N SER A 7 -3.99 -9.21 9.09
CA SER A 7 -3.46 -8.43 7.97
C SER A 7 -3.68 -6.93 8.16
N ILE A 8 -4.78 -6.52 8.82
CA ILE A 8 -5.06 -5.13 9.15
C ILE A 8 -4.02 -4.62 10.15
N LYS A 9 -3.71 -5.39 11.21
CA LYS A 9 -2.65 -5.03 12.16
C LYS A 9 -1.30 -4.84 11.47
N PHE A 10 -0.90 -5.78 10.61
CA PHE A 10 0.35 -5.67 9.86
C PHE A 10 0.35 -4.46 8.91
N ALA A 11 -0.74 -4.25 8.17
CA ALA A 11 -0.84 -3.15 7.20
C ALA A 11 -0.82 -1.78 7.89
N SER A 12 -1.58 -1.61 8.97
CA SER A 12 -1.64 -0.35 9.73
C SER A 12 -0.28 -0.01 10.34
N GLU A 13 0.39 -0.98 10.96
CA GLU A 13 1.72 -0.75 11.53
C GLU A 13 2.77 -0.47 10.44
N ALA A 14 2.73 -1.20 9.32
CA ALA A 14 3.59 -0.93 8.17
C ALA A 14 3.39 0.48 7.61
N ALA A 15 2.13 0.91 7.47
CA ALA A 15 1.78 2.22 6.95
C ALA A 15 2.28 3.34 7.88
N SER A 16 2.07 3.23 9.19
CA SER A 16 2.56 4.22 10.16
C SER A 16 4.08 4.34 10.12
N LEU A 17 4.80 3.20 10.20
CA LEU A 17 6.26 3.21 10.14
C LEU A 17 6.79 3.81 8.84
N ALA A 18 6.19 3.45 7.71
CA ALA A 18 6.58 3.98 6.41
C ALA A 18 6.32 5.49 6.32
N PHE A 19 5.14 5.94 6.76
CA PHE A 19 4.78 7.35 6.74
C PHE A 19 5.73 8.21 7.57
N GLU A 20 6.13 7.72 8.75
CA GLU A 20 7.05 8.43 9.64
C GLU A 20 8.51 8.42 9.16
N ASN A 21 8.95 7.39 8.43
CA ASN A 21 10.38 7.17 8.17
C ASN A 21 10.81 7.27 6.71
N LEU A 22 9.89 7.18 5.74
CA LEU A 22 10.25 7.10 4.33
C LEU A 22 11.04 8.31 3.84
N VAL A 23 10.63 9.52 4.22
CA VAL A 23 11.32 10.76 3.81
C VAL A 23 12.76 10.79 4.33
N ALA A 24 12.95 10.50 5.62
CA ALA A 24 14.27 10.44 6.23
C ALA A 24 15.14 9.33 5.61
N ALA A 25 14.59 8.12 5.43
CA ALA A 25 15.30 7.00 4.82
C ALA A 25 15.70 7.24 3.35
N THR A 26 15.04 8.18 2.67
CA THR A 26 15.33 8.55 1.28
C THR A 26 16.34 9.68 1.20
N ASN A 27 16.11 10.78 1.94
CA ASN A 27 16.87 12.02 1.77
C ASN A 27 18.09 12.14 2.70
N ALA A 28 18.02 11.55 3.91
CA ALA A 28 19.09 11.63 4.92
C ALA A 28 19.07 10.36 5.80
N PRO A 29 19.45 9.20 5.25
CA PRO A 29 19.22 7.91 5.90
C PRO A 29 20.07 7.71 7.15
N THR A 30 19.42 7.33 8.25
CA THR A 30 20.07 6.86 9.49
C THR A 30 19.90 5.34 9.63
N ALA A 31 20.63 4.72 10.55
CA ALA A 31 20.45 3.31 10.83
C ALA A 31 19.04 3.04 11.38
N GLU A 32 18.48 3.97 12.15
CA GLU A 32 17.14 3.93 12.72
C GLU A 32 16.07 4.01 11.63
N SER A 33 16.16 4.99 10.71
CA SER A 33 15.17 5.16 9.64
C SER A 33 15.19 4.00 8.67
N ARG A 34 16.38 3.44 8.36
CA ARG A 34 16.49 2.22 7.56
C ARG A 34 15.91 1.00 8.28
N ARG A 35 16.17 0.81 9.58
CA ARG A 35 15.57 -0.30 10.36
C ARG A 35 14.05 -0.19 10.42
N ALA A 36 13.52 1.01 10.61
CA ALA A 36 12.08 1.26 10.60
C ALA A 36 11.46 0.92 9.22
N MET A 37 12.10 1.35 8.12
CA MET A 37 11.65 1.00 6.77
C MET A 37 11.78 -0.50 6.46
N CYS A 38 12.82 -1.19 6.93
CA CYS A 38 12.93 -2.64 6.80
C CYS A 38 11.78 -3.35 7.52
N ARG A 39 11.41 -2.89 8.72
CA ARG A 39 10.29 -3.42 9.48
C ARG A 39 8.96 -3.12 8.77
N ALA A 40 8.77 -1.90 8.28
CA ALA A 40 7.61 -1.51 7.50
C ALA A 40 7.43 -2.40 6.26
N ALA A 41 8.50 -2.60 5.49
CA ALA A 41 8.49 -3.45 4.30
C ALA A 41 8.18 -4.92 4.64
N HIS A 42 8.75 -5.46 5.72
CA HIS A 42 8.47 -6.81 6.18
C HIS A 42 6.99 -7.00 6.55
N LEU A 43 6.42 -6.08 7.34
CA LEU A 43 5.02 -6.12 7.75
C LEU A 43 4.07 -5.93 6.57
N ALA A 44 4.37 -5.00 5.65
CA ALA A 44 3.63 -4.84 4.40
C ALA A 44 3.64 -6.13 3.56
N GLY A 45 4.79 -6.81 3.48
CA GLY A 45 4.91 -8.11 2.81
C GLY A 45 4.04 -9.18 3.46
N LYS A 46 4.00 -9.26 4.81
CA LYS A 46 3.09 -10.16 5.53
C LYS A 46 1.62 -9.85 5.22
N ALA A 47 1.24 -8.57 5.21
CA ALA A 47 -0.12 -8.16 4.87
C ALA A 47 -0.50 -8.57 3.44
N ILE A 48 0.31 -8.19 2.44
CA ILE A 48 0.05 -8.51 1.01
C ILE A 48 0.03 -10.01 0.75
N ASN A 49 0.81 -10.81 1.49
CA ASN A 49 0.77 -12.27 1.35
C ASN A 49 -0.62 -12.85 1.64
N ILE A 50 -1.34 -12.27 2.61
CA ILE A 50 -2.71 -12.62 2.97
C ILE A 50 -3.69 -11.95 1.99
N THR A 51 -3.62 -10.64 1.86
CA THR A 51 -4.68 -9.82 1.24
C THR A 51 -4.61 -9.74 -0.27
N LYS A 52 -3.47 -10.10 -0.85
CA LYS A 52 -3.08 -9.85 -2.24
C LYS A 52 -3.06 -8.34 -2.54
N THR A 53 -3.06 -7.97 -3.81
CA THR A 53 -2.99 -6.57 -4.25
C THR A 53 -4.24 -6.19 -5.04
N THR A 54 -4.40 -4.90 -5.33
CA THR A 54 -5.58 -4.33 -6.02
C THR A 54 -5.12 -3.38 -7.14
N ALA A 55 -5.98 -2.43 -7.52
CA ALA A 55 -5.81 -1.56 -8.68
C ALA A 55 -4.41 -0.90 -8.81
N PRO A 56 -3.75 -0.37 -7.76
CA PRO A 56 -2.43 0.23 -7.94
C PRO A 56 -1.38 -0.74 -8.53
N HIS A 57 -1.42 -2.02 -8.13
CA HIS A 57 -0.51 -3.04 -8.67
C HIS A 57 -0.97 -3.54 -10.05
N ALA A 58 -2.28 -3.69 -10.26
CA ALA A 58 -2.79 -4.12 -11.56
C ALA A 58 -2.44 -3.11 -12.67
N LEU A 59 -2.60 -1.81 -12.38
CA LEU A 59 -2.27 -0.72 -13.30
C LEU A 59 -0.77 -0.57 -13.50
N SER A 60 0.05 -0.81 -12.47
CA SER A 60 1.50 -0.65 -12.56
C SER A 60 2.15 -1.60 -13.58
N TYR A 61 1.54 -2.76 -13.86
CA TYR A 61 2.04 -3.66 -14.91
C TYR A 61 2.03 -3.03 -16.29
N ALA A 62 0.97 -2.30 -16.66
CA ALA A 62 0.90 -1.62 -17.95
C ALA A 62 1.96 -0.51 -18.06
N PHE A 63 2.15 0.29 -17.01
CA PHE A 63 3.22 1.30 -16.98
C PHE A 63 4.61 0.69 -17.10
N THR A 64 4.83 -0.43 -16.42
CA THR A 64 6.12 -1.12 -16.43
C THR A 64 6.38 -1.77 -17.79
N SER A 65 5.43 -2.53 -18.34
CA SER A 65 5.63 -3.33 -19.55
C SER A 65 5.60 -2.52 -20.84
N LEU A 66 4.75 -1.49 -20.92
CA LEU A 66 4.59 -0.69 -22.13
C LEU A 66 5.55 0.50 -22.18
N TYR A 67 5.90 1.07 -21.03
CA TYR A 67 6.65 2.34 -20.95
C TYR A 67 7.95 2.25 -20.13
N GLY A 68 8.29 1.08 -19.60
CA GLY A 68 9.55 0.87 -18.86
C GLY A 68 9.63 1.60 -17.51
N VAL A 69 8.51 2.06 -16.96
CA VAL A 69 8.51 2.76 -15.66
C VAL A 69 8.88 1.77 -14.55
N PRO A 70 9.80 2.11 -13.62
CA PRO A 70 10.13 1.24 -12.50
C PRO A 70 8.89 0.89 -11.68
N HIS A 71 8.69 -0.40 -11.39
CA HIS A 71 7.44 -0.91 -10.81
C HIS A 71 7.00 -0.16 -9.53
N GLY A 72 7.92 0.10 -8.59
CA GLY A 72 7.60 0.83 -7.36
C GLY A 72 7.08 2.24 -7.62
N ILE A 73 7.65 2.93 -8.61
CA ILE A 73 7.21 4.26 -9.05
C ILE A 73 5.83 4.17 -9.72
N ALA A 74 5.63 3.18 -10.60
CA ALA A 74 4.34 2.94 -11.24
C ALA A 74 3.20 2.65 -10.24
N VAL A 75 3.48 1.89 -9.17
CA VAL A 75 2.53 1.69 -8.07
C VAL A 75 2.29 2.99 -7.29
N ALA A 76 3.36 3.75 -6.96
CA ALA A 76 3.25 4.99 -6.21
C ALA A 76 2.40 6.05 -6.95
N PHE A 77 2.55 6.18 -8.26
CA PHE A 77 1.77 7.11 -9.09
C PHE A 77 0.26 6.87 -9.01
N THR A 78 -0.16 5.60 -8.91
CA THR A 78 -1.57 5.23 -8.91
C THR A 78 -2.15 5.09 -7.52
N LEU A 79 -1.32 5.06 -6.48
CA LEU A 79 -1.77 4.84 -5.10
C LEU A 79 -2.68 5.97 -4.59
N ALA A 80 -2.26 7.23 -4.72
CA ALA A 80 -3.04 8.38 -4.24
C ALA A 80 -4.43 8.50 -4.88
N PRO A 81 -4.59 8.49 -6.23
CA PRO A 81 -5.92 8.55 -6.84
C PRO A 81 -6.79 7.34 -6.49
N MET A 82 -6.20 6.15 -6.32
CA MET A 82 -6.96 4.96 -5.90
C MET A 82 -7.44 5.05 -4.44
N LEU A 83 -6.64 5.62 -3.53
CA LEU A 83 -7.07 5.88 -2.16
C LEU A 83 -8.22 6.91 -2.13
N ALA A 84 -8.13 7.97 -2.93
CA ALA A 84 -9.20 8.96 -3.05
C ALA A 84 -10.50 8.34 -3.59
N PHE A 85 -10.42 7.51 -4.63
CA PHE A 85 -11.57 6.75 -5.14
C PHE A 85 -12.16 5.81 -4.08
N ASN A 86 -11.31 5.04 -3.37
CA ASN A 86 -11.75 4.11 -2.33
C ASN A 86 -12.41 4.83 -1.14
N ALA A 87 -12.08 6.10 -0.87
CA ALA A 87 -12.70 6.88 0.19
C ALA A 87 -14.14 7.34 -0.16
N THR A 88 -14.52 7.29 -1.44
CA THR A 88 -15.84 7.73 -1.93
C THR A 88 -16.79 6.59 -2.28
N VAL A 89 -16.40 5.34 -2.01
CA VAL A 89 -17.24 4.17 -2.30
C VAL A 89 -18.46 4.13 -1.37
N THR A 90 -19.58 3.62 -1.87
CA THR A 90 -20.85 3.46 -1.16
C THR A 90 -21.24 1.98 -1.08
N GLU A 91 -22.29 1.64 -0.33
CA GLU A 91 -22.85 0.27 -0.27
C GLU A 91 -23.11 -0.30 -1.67
N GLU A 92 -23.54 0.55 -2.61
CA GLU A 92 -23.88 0.15 -3.98
C GLU A 92 -22.66 -0.26 -4.81
N ASN A 93 -21.48 0.28 -4.50
CA ASN A 93 -20.26 0.08 -5.30
C ASN A 93 -19.07 -0.47 -4.49
N CYS A 94 -19.30 -0.87 -3.23
CA CYS A 94 -18.36 -1.62 -2.41
C CYS A 94 -18.77 -3.10 -2.31
N ALA A 95 -17.96 -3.99 -2.86
CA ALA A 95 -18.27 -5.42 -2.86
C ALA A 95 -17.94 -6.15 -1.54
N ASP A 96 -17.13 -5.55 -0.66
CA ASP A 96 -16.79 -6.13 0.65
C ASP A 96 -17.81 -5.64 1.69
N GLN A 97 -18.48 -6.56 2.39
CA GLN A 97 -19.51 -6.23 3.38
C GLN A 97 -19.00 -5.46 4.60
N ARG A 98 -17.68 -5.44 4.83
CA ARG A 98 -17.04 -4.58 5.84
C ARG A 98 -16.76 -3.18 5.31
N GLY A 99 -16.80 -3.02 4.00
CA GLY A 99 -16.71 -1.73 3.32
C GLY A 99 -18.07 -1.06 3.23
N ALA A 100 -18.03 0.24 3.01
CA ALA A 100 -19.15 1.18 3.00
C ALA A 100 -20.38 0.73 3.82
N ALA A 101 -20.28 0.78 5.14
CA ALA A 101 -21.21 1.54 5.96
C ALA A 101 -20.32 2.58 6.67
N ALA A 102 -20.68 3.86 6.60
CA ALA A 102 -20.00 4.95 7.32
C ALA A 102 -20.47 4.98 8.78
#